data_AF-A0A9P5I9N0-F1
#
_entry.id   AF-A0A9P5I9N0-F1
#
_cell.length_a   1.000
_cell.length_b   1.000
_cell.length_c   1.000
_cell.angle_alpha   90.00
_cell.angle_beta   90.00
_cell.angle_gamma   90.00
#
_symmetry.space_group_name_H-M   'P 1'
#
loop_
_entity.id
_entity.type
_entity.pdbx_description
1 polymer ?
#
loop_
_entity_poly.entity_id
_entity_poly.type
_entity_poly.pdbx_seq_one_letter_code
_entity_poly.pdbx_strand_id
1 'polypeptide(L)'
;MSSRKHVKPSSSRTKPKDSRSSTRAVKESDYDLVVKAIRVTVHTTGKFFESDIRSGNHASIFLLTSNDASVRLNMTKTSADATMGTYEIKYCSYQRTNSSLRDFDLTATSQGLTVGHVLQLIEKKKRDEYQLARSGLGCRHWVKTVIRDFNDAGFISSSSPLTTEDAVNGLRYNYSKGKNPELEEIDPGTFVTDIPKKVNRIRHTNTKDSESGSHGRTGSGSGSVKRR
;
A
#
# COMPACT_ATOMS: atom_id res chain seq x y z
N MET A 1 -42.55 23.10 64.48
CA MET A 1 -42.97 23.15 63.06
C MET A 1 -41.92 23.89 62.26
N SER A 2 -41.66 23.43 61.02
CA SER A 2 -40.78 24.01 59.98
C SER A 2 -39.26 23.79 60.17
N SER A 3 -38.71 22.67 59.69
CA SER A 3 -38.24 22.41 58.30
C SER A 3 -37.02 23.23 57.87
N ARG A 4 -35.83 22.62 57.94
CA ARG A 4 -34.75 22.83 56.97
C ARG A 4 -34.08 21.49 56.65
N LYS A 5 -34.50 20.90 55.53
CA LYS A 5 -33.84 19.75 54.90
C LYS A 5 -32.56 20.24 54.24
N HIS A 6 -31.41 19.71 54.64
CA HIS A 6 -30.15 19.90 53.94
C HIS A 6 -30.20 19.13 52.62
N VAL A 7 -30.32 19.86 51.50
CA VAL A 7 -30.19 19.32 50.14
C VAL A 7 -28.69 19.29 49.82
N LYS A 8 -28.13 18.09 49.64
CA LYS A 8 -26.80 17.91 49.06
C LYS A 8 -26.87 18.26 47.56
N PRO A 9 -25.96 19.09 47.02
CA PRO A 9 -25.91 19.29 45.58
C PRO A 9 -25.40 18.01 44.90
N SER A 10 -26.27 17.45 44.04
CA SER A 10 -25.95 16.39 43.10
C SER A 10 -24.96 16.93 42.06
N SER A 11 -23.68 16.63 42.23
CA SER A 11 -22.65 16.91 41.23
C SER A 11 -22.73 15.86 40.12
N SER A 12 -23.69 16.05 39.23
CA SER A 12 -23.67 15.41 37.91
C SER A 12 -22.63 16.11 37.06
N ARG A 13 -21.36 15.73 37.25
CA ARG A 13 -20.28 16.11 36.34
C ARG A 13 -20.42 15.27 35.07
N THR A 14 -21.35 15.65 34.21
CA THR A 14 -21.39 15.21 32.81
C THR A 14 -20.11 15.75 32.18
N LYS A 15 -19.06 14.93 32.13
CA LYS A 15 -17.92 15.19 31.25
C LYS A 15 -18.50 15.46 29.85
N PRO A 16 -18.09 16.52 29.15
CA PRO A 16 -18.34 16.61 27.72
C PRO A 16 -17.78 15.32 27.11
N LYS A 17 -18.68 14.49 26.60
CA LYS A 17 -18.31 13.34 25.80
C LYS A 17 -17.86 13.95 24.48
N ASP A 18 -16.60 14.40 24.43
CA ASP A 18 -15.89 14.63 23.19
C ASP A 18 -15.84 13.28 22.48
N SER A 19 -16.92 12.93 21.79
CA SER A 19 -16.96 11.79 20.89
C SER A 19 -16.18 12.16 19.63
N ARG A 20 -14.89 12.49 19.79
CA ARG A 20 -13.91 12.55 18.70
C ARG A 20 -13.52 11.15 18.22
N SER A 21 -14.41 10.17 18.38
CA SER A 21 -14.33 8.89 17.71
C SER A 21 -15.38 8.88 16.61
N SER A 22 -15.00 9.35 15.43
CA SER A 22 -15.62 8.77 14.24
C SER A 22 -14.54 8.57 13.19
N THR A 23 -13.83 7.44 13.32
CA THR A 23 -13.29 6.84 12.11
C THR A 23 -14.47 6.58 11.19
N ARG A 24 -14.41 7.08 9.96
CA ARG A 24 -15.52 7.06 9.00
C ARG A 24 -15.00 6.84 7.59
N ALA A 25 -15.91 6.56 6.65
CA ALA A 25 -15.59 6.62 5.23
C ALA A 25 -15.11 8.04 4.86
N VAL A 26 -14.20 8.11 3.90
CA VAL A 26 -13.75 9.36 3.28
C VAL A 26 -14.93 9.98 2.51
N LYS A 27 -15.10 11.28 2.65
CA LYS A 27 -16.10 12.10 1.93
C LYS A 27 -15.39 12.95 0.89
N GLU A 28 -16.14 13.49 -0.08
CA GLU A 28 -15.61 14.34 -1.15
C GLU A 28 -14.74 15.49 -0.63
N SER A 29 -15.19 16.21 0.41
CA SER A 29 -14.42 17.29 1.03
C SER A 29 -13.08 16.87 1.65
N ASP A 30 -12.90 15.58 1.95
CA ASP A 30 -11.63 15.09 2.51
C ASP A 30 -10.54 14.96 1.42
N TYR A 31 -10.91 14.91 0.14
CA TYR A 31 -9.96 14.78 -0.97
C TYR A 31 -9.08 16.03 -1.10
N ASP A 32 -9.61 17.20 -0.72
CA ASP A 32 -8.91 18.49 -0.76
C ASP A 32 -7.99 18.72 0.45
N LEU A 33 -8.01 17.82 1.44
CA LEU A 33 -7.15 17.95 2.61
C LEU A 33 -5.68 17.84 2.20
N VAL A 34 -4.90 18.87 2.54
CA VAL A 34 -3.45 18.88 2.33
C VAL A 34 -2.79 17.85 3.25
N VAL A 35 -1.91 17.04 2.68
CA VAL A 35 -1.10 16.05 3.38
C VAL A 35 0.19 16.71 3.86
N LYS A 36 0.40 16.74 5.18
CA LYS A 36 1.62 17.27 5.83
C LYS A 36 2.72 16.21 5.89
N ALA A 37 2.35 14.94 6.10
CA ALA A 37 3.28 13.82 6.18
C ALA A 37 2.59 12.51 5.76
N ILE A 38 3.39 11.60 5.22
CA ILE A 38 3.02 10.23 4.90
C ILE A 38 3.65 9.35 5.97
N ARG A 39 2.83 8.81 6.87
CA ARG A 39 3.27 7.95 7.98
C ARG A 39 3.07 6.49 7.62
N VAL A 40 4.15 5.71 7.65
CA VAL A 40 4.05 4.25 7.69
C VAL A 40 3.93 3.82 9.14
N THR A 41 2.88 3.08 9.48
CA THR A 41 2.67 2.56 10.85
C THR A 41 2.71 1.04 10.85
N VAL A 42 3.53 0.48 11.74
CA VAL A 42 3.48 -0.93 12.13
C VAL A 42 2.65 -1.06 13.40
N HIS A 43 1.59 -1.86 13.31
CA HIS A 43 0.58 -2.06 14.33
C HIS A 43 0.78 -3.38 15.06
N THR A 44 0.44 -3.41 16.35
CA THR A 44 0.16 -4.67 17.04
C THR A 44 -1.19 -5.23 16.56
N THR A 45 -1.24 -6.53 16.28
CA THR A 45 -2.49 -7.29 16.13
C THR A 45 -2.82 -8.12 17.38
N GLY A 46 -2.13 -7.85 18.49
CA GLY A 46 -2.12 -8.71 19.66
C GLY A 46 -1.25 -9.96 19.47
N LYS A 47 -1.36 -10.86 20.43
CA LYS A 47 -0.84 -12.24 20.36
C LYS A 47 -1.93 -13.14 19.81
N PHE A 48 -1.59 -14.15 19.01
CA PHE A 48 -2.58 -15.11 18.53
C PHE A 48 -2.87 -16.17 19.59
N PHE A 49 -1.85 -16.56 20.36
CA PHE A 49 -1.96 -17.48 21.50
C PHE A 49 -1.28 -16.91 22.75
N GLU A 50 -1.71 -17.35 23.94
CA GLU A 50 -1.10 -16.91 25.22
C GLU A 50 0.40 -17.26 25.30
N SER A 51 0.76 -18.41 24.74
CA SER A 51 2.14 -18.91 24.60
C SER A 51 2.98 -18.15 23.57
N ASP A 52 2.36 -17.31 22.73
CA ASP A 52 3.11 -16.50 21.78
C ASP A 52 3.94 -15.47 22.55
N ILE A 53 5.24 -15.48 22.28
CA ILE A 53 6.16 -14.50 22.82
C ILE A 53 6.19 -13.22 21.96
N ARG A 54 5.55 -13.21 20.79
CA ARG A 54 5.57 -12.12 19.79
C ARG A 54 4.17 -11.65 19.46
N SER A 55 4.03 -10.37 19.13
CA SER A 55 2.80 -9.85 18.54
C SER A 55 2.82 -10.09 17.03
N GLY A 56 1.68 -10.51 16.46
CA GLY A 56 1.48 -10.32 15.03
C GLY A 56 1.56 -8.83 14.70
N ASN A 57 2.17 -8.49 13.57
CA ASN A 57 2.31 -7.10 13.15
C ASN A 57 1.58 -6.89 11.83
N HIS A 58 0.83 -5.80 11.75
CA HIS A 58 0.18 -5.33 10.53
C HIS A 58 0.78 -3.99 10.11
N ALA A 59 0.82 -3.69 8.81
CA ALA A 59 1.35 -2.42 8.32
C ALA A 59 0.26 -1.64 7.55
N SER A 60 0.17 -0.35 7.81
CA SER A 60 -0.70 0.56 7.03
C SER A 60 -0.05 1.92 6.84
N ILE A 61 -0.67 2.75 5.99
CA ILE A 61 -0.20 4.11 5.70
C ILE A 61 -1.24 5.11 6.22
N PHE A 62 -0.78 6.15 6.90
CA PHE A 62 -1.59 7.30 7.33
C PHE A 62 -1.12 8.56 6.61
N LEU A 63 -2.03 9.22 5.91
CA LEU A 63 -1.83 10.56 5.40
C LEU A 63 -2.18 11.54 6.51
N LEU A 64 -1.21 12.20 7.12
CA LEU A 64 -1.45 13.17 8.19
C LEU A 64 -1.88 14.49 7.56
N THR A 65 -3.07 14.97 7.87
CA THR A 65 -3.71 16.07 7.12
C THR A 65 -3.62 17.43 7.82
N SER A 66 -3.93 18.49 7.07
CA SER A 66 -3.85 19.88 7.53
C SER A 66 -4.74 20.20 8.72
N ASN A 67 -5.86 19.50 8.88
CA ASN A 67 -6.84 19.64 9.96
C ASN A 67 -6.55 18.76 11.19
N ASP A 68 -5.31 18.31 11.35
CA ASP A 68 -4.83 17.47 12.45
C ASP A 68 -5.57 16.11 12.61
N ALA A 69 -6.09 15.62 11.48
CA ALA A 69 -6.64 14.29 11.32
C ALA A 69 -5.69 13.41 10.50
N SER A 70 -6.17 12.24 10.08
CA SER A 70 -5.47 11.44 9.08
C SER A 70 -6.43 10.67 8.17
N VAL A 71 -5.94 10.26 7.00
CA VAL A 71 -6.60 9.28 6.15
C VAL A 71 -5.75 8.01 6.12
N ARG A 72 -6.32 6.90 6.58
CA ARG A 72 -5.64 5.60 6.62
C ARG A 72 -5.90 4.83 5.33
N LEU A 73 -4.81 4.46 4.65
CA LEU A 73 -4.79 3.52 3.52
C LEU A 73 -4.35 2.16 4.05
N ASN A 74 -5.15 1.15 3.83
CA ASN A 74 -5.00 -0.13 4.49
C ASN A 74 -5.24 -1.29 3.54
N MET A 75 -4.42 -2.33 3.61
CA MET A 75 -4.61 -3.55 2.83
C MET A 75 -4.69 -4.74 3.78
N THR A 76 -5.87 -5.34 3.93
CA THR A 76 -6.13 -6.40 4.92
C THR A 76 -6.62 -7.69 4.27
N LYS A 77 -6.55 -8.78 5.04
CA LYS A 77 -7.22 -10.03 4.71
C LYS A 77 -8.56 -10.08 5.45
N THR A 78 -9.65 -10.34 4.74
CA THR A 78 -11.02 -10.37 5.34
C THR A 78 -11.39 -11.72 5.94
N SER A 79 -10.77 -12.81 5.50
CA SER A 79 -10.98 -14.16 6.01
C SER A 79 -9.75 -15.05 5.82
N ALA A 80 -9.69 -16.23 6.45
CA ALA A 80 -8.54 -17.12 6.36
C ALA A 80 -8.30 -17.67 4.94
N ASP A 81 -9.36 -17.81 4.15
CA ASP A 81 -9.39 -18.34 2.79
C ASP A 81 -9.30 -17.25 1.70
N ALA A 82 -9.48 -15.97 2.06
CA ALA A 82 -9.36 -14.87 1.10
C ALA A 82 -7.94 -14.78 0.53
N THR A 83 -7.81 -14.87 -0.79
CA THR A 83 -6.54 -14.68 -1.51
C THR A 83 -6.33 -13.22 -1.90
N MET A 84 -7.42 -12.51 -2.22
CA MET A 84 -7.40 -11.08 -2.49
C MET A 84 -7.32 -10.28 -1.20
N GLY A 85 -6.45 -9.28 -1.19
CA GLY A 85 -6.46 -8.24 -0.18
C GLY A 85 -7.68 -7.33 -0.36
N THR A 86 -8.19 -6.82 0.76
CA THR A 86 -9.21 -5.78 0.80
C THR A 86 -8.55 -4.45 1.06
N TYR A 87 -8.60 -3.58 0.05
CA TYR A 87 -8.16 -2.20 0.18
C TYR A 87 -9.22 -1.37 0.90
N GLU A 88 -8.86 -0.75 2.02
CA GLU A 88 -9.72 0.16 2.77
C GLU A 88 -9.10 1.56 2.85
N ILE A 89 -9.96 2.57 2.69
CA ILE A 89 -9.63 3.97 2.93
C ILE A 89 -10.57 4.49 4.01
N LYS A 90 -10.01 5.02 5.10
CA LYS A 90 -10.80 5.55 6.23
C LYS A 90 -10.27 6.90 6.67
N TYR A 91 -11.16 7.88 6.84
CA TYR A 91 -10.83 9.09 7.57
C TYR A 91 -10.79 8.77 9.07
N CYS A 92 -9.76 9.26 9.74
CA CYS A 92 -9.53 9.11 11.17
C CYS A 92 -9.39 10.50 11.79
N SER A 93 -10.21 10.83 12.79
CA SER A 93 -10.15 12.10 13.54
C SER A 93 -8.91 12.26 14.45
N TYR A 94 -7.90 11.43 14.24
CA TYR A 94 -6.65 11.38 14.98
C TYR A 94 -5.49 11.18 14.02
N GLN A 95 -4.29 11.62 14.38
CA GLN A 95 -3.06 11.36 13.62
C GLN A 95 -2.34 10.08 14.06
N ARG A 96 -2.53 9.65 15.31
CA ARG A 96 -1.86 8.49 15.89
C ARG A 96 -2.88 7.48 16.41
N THR A 97 -2.71 6.23 15.99
CA THR A 97 -3.55 5.12 16.47
C THR A 97 -2.97 4.49 17.74
N ASN A 98 -3.83 3.95 18.59
CA ASN A 98 -3.44 3.28 19.84
C ASN A 98 -2.74 1.93 19.61
N SER A 99 -2.87 1.34 18.41
CA SER A 99 -2.17 0.09 18.06
C SER A 99 -0.78 0.31 17.48
N SER A 100 -0.30 1.56 17.34
CA SER A 100 1.01 1.84 16.77
C SER A 100 2.12 1.33 17.70
N LEU A 101 2.99 0.49 17.14
CA LEU A 101 4.24 0.06 17.77
C LEU A 101 5.44 0.85 17.22
N ARG A 102 5.39 1.20 15.93
CA ARG A 102 6.43 1.97 15.26
C ARG A 102 5.82 2.80 14.14
N ASP A 103 6.21 4.07 14.08
CA ASP A 103 5.82 5.02 13.03
C ASP A 103 7.08 5.50 12.29
N PHE A 104 6.99 5.63 10.96
CA PHE A 104 8.00 6.25 10.10
C PHE A 104 7.35 7.39 9.35
N ASP A 105 7.67 8.62 9.73
CA ASP A 105 7.06 9.83 9.18
C ASP A 105 7.93 10.39 8.06
N LEU A 106 7.41 10.30 6.84
CA LEU A 106 8.01 10.88 5.64
C LEU A 106 7.35 12.25 5.40
N THR A 107 8.15 13.31 5.35
CA THR A 107 7.62 14.65 5.08
C THR A 107 7.03 14.70 3.67
N ALA A 108 5.79 15.17 3.55
CA ALA A 108 5.16 15.33 2.24
C ALA A 108 5.81 16.48 1.46
N THR A 109 5.75 16.42 0.12
CA THR A 109 6.23 17.51 -0.74
C THR A 109 5.52 18.83 -0.46
N SER A 110 6.23 19.95 -0.58
CA SER A 110 5.69 21.30 -0.38
C SER A 110 4.76 21.77 -1.50
N GLN A 111 4.59 20.97 -2.56
CA GLN A 111 3.78 21.29 -3.75
C GLN A 111 2.25 21.15 -3.53
N GLY A 112 1.77 21.30 -2.29
CA GLY A 112 0.34 21.20 -1.97
C GLY A 112 -0.26 19.82 -2.23
N LEU A 113 0.46 18.74 -1.89
CA LEU A 113 -0.05 17.37 -2.00
C LEU A 113 -1.37 17.22 -1.23
N THR A 114 -2.41 16.71 -1.88
CA THR A 114 -3.72 16.47 -1.26
C THR A 114 -4.00 14.98 -1.13
N VAL A 115 -4.99 14.61 -0.30
CA VAL A 115 -5.48 13.23 -0.21
C VAL A 115 -5.92 12.72 -1.58
N GLY A 116 -6.60 13.56 -2.38
CA GLY A 116 -7.05 13.21 -3.72
C GLY A 116 -5.93 12.81 -4.67
N HIS A 117 -4.81 13.56 -4.67
CA HIS A 117 -3.63 13.20 -5.47
C HIS A 117 -3.08 11.81 -5.09
N VAL A 118 -3.04 11.50 -3.80
CA VAL A 118 -2.57 10.20 -3.31
C VAL A 118 -3.51 9.07 -3.74
N LEU A 119 -4.82 9.23 -3.55
CA LEU A 119 -5.80 8.21 -3.93
C LEU A 119 -5.85 7.97 -5.44
N GLN A 120 -5.74 9.03 -6.24
CA GLN A 120 -5.68 8.93 -7.70
C GLN A 120 -4.44 8.14 -8.16
N LEU A 121 -3.29 8.30 -7.49
CA LEU A 121 -2.10 7.53 -7.81
C LEU A 121 -2.27 6.04 -7.52
N ILE A 122 -2.89 5.70 -6.38
CA ILE A 122 -3.21 4.31 -6.00
C ILE A 122 -4.09 3.67 -7.08
N GLU A 123 -5.16 4.35 -7.49
CA GLU A 123 -6.09 3.87 -8.51
C GLU A 123 -5.39 3.73 -9.87
N LYS A 124 -4.64 4.75 -10.30
CA LYS A 124 -3.90 4.74 -11.57
C LYS A 124 -2.90 3.59 -11.65
N LYS A 125 -2.25 3.26 -10.54
CA LYS A 125 -1.30 2.14 -10.43
C LYS A 125 -1.96 0.81 -10.03
N LYS A 126 -3.29 0.76 -9.90
CA LYS A 126 -4.05 -0.44 -9.54
C LYS A 126 -3.56 -1.11 -8.25
N ARG A 127 -3.18 -0.30 -7.26
CA ARG A 127 -2.66 -0.81 -5.98
C ARG A 127 -3.76 -1.39 -5.08
N ASP A 128 -5.01 -1.13 -5.39
CA ASP A 128 -6.18 -1.79 -4.81
C ASP A 128 -6.33 -3.25 -5.27
N GLU A 129 -5.81 -3.60 -6.45
CA GLU A 129 -5.86 -4.96 -7.02
C GLU A 129 -4.64 -5.79 -6.58
N TYR A 130 -4.63 -6.23 -5.32
CA TYR A 130 -3.50 -6.94 -4.72
C TYR A 130 -3.90 -8.31 -4.14
N GLN A 131 -3.18 -9.36 -4.56
CA GLN A 131 -3.25 -10.69 -3.96
C GLN A 131 -2.25 -10.77 -2.80
N LEU A 132 -2.73 -11.16 -1.62
CA LEU A 132 -1.87 -11.38 -0.48
C LEU A 132 -1.00 -12.62 -0.70
N ALA A 133 0.17 -12.65 -0.06
CA ALA A 133 0.99 -13.85 -0.01
C ALA A 133 0.19 -15.03 0.58
N ARG A 134 0.57 -16.28 0.25
CA ARG A 134 -0.13 -17.48 0.73
C ARG A 134 -0.20 -17.57 2.27
N SER A 135 0.80 -17.02 2.96
CA SER A 135 0.83 -16.91 4.43
C SER A 135 -0.25 -15.98 5.00
N GLY A 136 -0.87 -15.14 4.16
CA GLY A 136 -1.70 -14.01 4.58
C GLY A 136 -0.91 -12.78 5.01
N LEU A 137 0.43 -12.82 5.00
CA LEU A 137 1.33 -11.77 5.47
C LEU A 137 1.85 -10.88 4.32
N GLY A 138 0.94 -10.37 3.48
CA GLY A 138 1.30 -9.55 2.32
C GLY A 138 1.25 -8.03 2.56
N CYS A 139 0.79 -7.55 3.71
CA CYS A 139 0.54 -6.12 3.94
C CYS A 139 1.83 -5.28 3.95
N ARG A 140 2.93 -5.81 4.51
CA ARG A 140 4.25 -5.14 4.49
C ARG A 140 4.77 -4.94 3.06
N HIS A 141 4.58 -5.94 2.19
CA HIS A 141 4.98 -5.83 0.79
C HIS A 141 4.13 -4.80 0.03
N TRP A 142 2.83 -4.76 0.29
CA TRP A 142 1.95 -3.74 -0.27
C TRP A 142 2.38 -2.33 0.15
N VAL A 143 2.58 -2.08 1.45
CA VAL A 143 3.03 -0.78 1.97
C VAL A 143 4.38 -0.39 1.37
N LYS A 144 5.36 -1.31 1.34
CA LYS A 144 6.67 -1.10 0.72
C LYS A 144 6.53 -0.60 -0.72
N THR A 145 5.67 -1.25 -1.51
CA THR A 145 5.47 -0.91 -2.91
C THR A 145 4.82 0.46 -3.07
N VAL A 146 3.75 0.73 -2.31
CA VAL A 146 3.02 2.00 -2.36
C VAL A 146 3.90 3.18 -1.94
N ILE A 147 4.73 3.04 -0.90
CA ILE A 147 5.62 4.11 -0.48
C ILE A 147 6.69 4.42 -1.53
N ARG A 148 7.20 3.40 -2.23
CA ARG A 148 8.09 3.61 -3.38
C ARG A 148 7.37 4.31 -4.52
N ASP A 149 6.11 3.97 -4.81
CA ASP A 149 5.32 4.69 -5.80
C ASP A 149 5.14 6.18 -5.44
N PHE A 150 4.94 6.49 -4.15
CA PHE A 150 4.83 7.87 -3.67
C PHE A 150 6.14 8.62 -3.82
N ASN A 151 7.27 7.96 -3.55
CA ASN A 151 8.60 8.52 -3.78
C ASN A 151 8.82 8.84 -5.27
N ASP A 152 8.54 7.87 -6.14
CA ASP A 152 8.70 8.02 -7.59
C ASP A 152 7.79 9.10 -8.19
N ALA A 153 6.63 9.33 -7.58
CA ALA A 153 5.72 10.41 -7.94
C ALA A 153 6.12 11.78 -7.38
N GLY A 154 7.20 11.87 -6.60
CA GLY A 154 7.65 13.12 -5.97
C GLY A 154 6.77 13.59 -4.80
N PHE A 155 5.98 12.69 -4.19
CA PHE A 155 5.09 13.02 -3.07
C PHE A 155 5.82 13.15 -1.73
N ILE A 156 7.03 12.60 -1.64
CA ILE A 156 7.88 12.65 -0.46
C ILE A 156 8.97 13.70 -0.69
N SER A 157 9.12 14.62 0.25
CA SER A 157 10.14 15.66 0.18
C SER A 157 11.54 15.06 0.29
N SER A 158 12.47 15.53 -0.54
CA SER A 158 13.91 15.22 -0.40
C SER A 158 14.50 15.77 0.91
N SER A 159 13.83 16.72 1.56
CA SER A 159 14.19 17.26 2.87
C SER A 159 13.58 16.47 4.04
N SER A 160 12.90 15.35 3.77
CA SER A 160 12.34 14.50 4.82
C SER A 160 13.46 13.97 5.74
N PRO A 161 13.29 13.99 7.07
CA PRO A 161 14.31 13.49 8.01
C PRO A 161 14.52 11.98 7.90
N LEU A 162 13.53 11.26 7.37
CA LEU A 162 13.61 9.85 7.02
C LEU A 162 13.51 9.70 5.51
N THR A 163 14.30 8.80 4.94
CA THR A 163 14.18 8.41 3.54
C THR A 163 13.10 7.35 3.36
N THR A 164 12.62 7.22 2.12
CA THR A 164 11.75 6.10 1.71
C THR A 164 12.35 4.75 2.09
N GLU A 165 13.67 4.56 1.93
CA GLU A 165 14.32 3.30 2.25
C GLU A 165 14.44 3.05 3.76
N ASP A 166 14.50 4.09 4.60
CA ASP A 166 14.43 3.91 6.07
C ASP A 166 13.08 3.30 6.49
N ALA A 167 11.98 3.80 5.93
CA ALA A 167 10.65 3.25 6.17
C ALA A 167 10.52 1.82 5.62
N VAL A 168 11.04 1.56 4.42
CA VAL A 168 11.04 0.21 3.81
C VAL A 168 11.87 -0.78 4.61
N ASN A 169 13.04 -0.38 5.10
CA ASN A 169 13.89 -1.22 5.95
C ASN A 169 13.21 -1.50 7.30
N GLY A 170 12.53 -0.51 7.86
CA GLY A 170 11.72 -0.67 9.07
C GLY A 170 10.63 -1.73 8.95
N LEU A 171 10.04 -1.90 7.76
CA LEU A 171 9.04 -2.93 7.50
C LEU A 171 9.58 -4.37 7.54
N ARG A 172 10.90 -4.59 7.65
CA ARG A 172 11.50 -5.93 7.78
C ARG A 172 11.55 -6.41 9.23
N TYR A 173 11.00 -5.67 10.18
CA TYR A 173 11.07 -6.04 11.59
C TYR A 173 9.69 -6.28 12.20
N ASN A 174 9.57 -7.31 13.03
CA ASN A 174 8.49 -7.47 13.98
C ASN A 174 8.81 -6.64 15.23
N TYR A 175 7.87 -5.79 15.61
CA TYR A 175 7.93 -4.94 16.77
C TYR A 175 7.04 -5.53 17.88
N SER A 176 7.51 -5.43 19.12
CA SER A 176 6.73 -5.78 20.31
C SER A 176 7.06 -4.78 21.42
N LYS A 177 6.07 -4.42 22.24
CA LYS A 177 6.26 -3.43 23.30
C LYS A 177 7.33 -3.88 24.29
N GLY A 178 8.31 -3.01 24.54
CA GLY A 178 9.39 -3.28 25.51
C GLY A 178 10.41 -4.33 25.06
N LYS A 179 10.41 -4.72 23.78
CA LYS A 179 11.36 -5.67 23.20
C LYS A 179 12.14 -5.03 22.05
N ASN A 180 13.32 -5.58 21.78
CA ASN A 180 14.06 -5.22 20.58
C ASN A 180 13.30 -5.72 19.34
N PRO A 181 13.36 -4.98 18.21
CA PRO A 181 12.78 -5.45 16.95
C PRO A 181 13.47 -6.74 16.49
N GLU A 182 12.69 -7.69 15.99
CA GLU A 182 13.18 -8.97 15.46
C GLU A 182 13.03 -8.98 13.94
N LEU A 183 14.02 -9.47 13.20
CA LEU A 183 13.94 -9.56 11.75
C LEU A 183 12.82 -10.54 11.33
N GLU A 184 11.93 -10.07 10.47
CA GLU A 184 10.85 -10.82 9.85
C GLU A 184 10.83 -10.44 8.36
N GLU A 185 11.31 -11.35 7.51
CA GLU A 185 11.39 -11.08 6.08
C GLU A 185 9.99 -10.77 5.51
N ILE A 186 9.96 -9.82 4.57
CA ILE A 186 8.72 -9.42 3.92
C ILE A 186 8.31 -10.54 2.95
N ASP A 187 7.17 -11.17 3.23
CA ASP A 187 6.56 -12.15 2.33
C ASP A 187 5.79 -11.43 1.19
N PRO A 188 6.25 -11.51 -0.07
CA PRO A 188 5.64 -10.77 -1.16
C PRO A 188 4.29 -11.39 -1.58
N GLY A 189 3.28 -10.54 -1.71
CA GLY A 189 2.09 -10.84 -2.49
C GLY A 189 2.29 -10.54 -3.97
N THR A 190 1.20 -10.39 -4.72
CA THR A 190 1.25 -10.14 -6.17
C THR A 190 0.22 -9.10 -6.56
N PHE A 191 0.64 -8.03 -7.25
CA PHE A 191 -0.30 -7.11 -7.88
C PHE A 191 -0.89 -7.75 -9.14
N VAL A 192 -2.19 -7.61 -9.34
CA VAL A 192 -2.89 -8.24 -10.48
C VAL A 192 -2.32 -7.75 -11.82
N THR A 193 -1.86 -6.50 -11.88
CA THR A 193 -1.19 -5.91 -13.06
C THR A 193 0.09 -6.63 -13.47
N ASP A 194 0.75 -7.31 -12.53
CA ASP A 194 2.06 -7.93 -12.74
C ASP A 194 1.91 -9.38 -13.21
N ILE A 195 0.69 -9.94 -13.19
CA ILE A 195 0.40 -11.29 -13.65
C ILE A 195 0.45 -11.31 -15.19
N PRO A 196 1.35 -12.12 -15.81
CA PRO A 196 1.44 -12.20 -17.26
C PRO A 196 0.10 -12.64 -17.88
N LYS A 197 -0.46 -11.82 -18.76
CA LYS A 197 -1.65 -12.20 -19.55
C LYS A 197 -1.24 -13.34 -20.49
N LYS A 198 -1.85 -14.52 -20.35
CA LYS A 198 -1.67 -15.61 -21.33
C LYS A 198 -2.15 -15.13 -22.70
N VAL A 199 -1.22 -14.89 -23.61
CA VAL A 199 -1.53 -14.61 -25.01
C VAL A 199 -1.95 -15.93 -25.66
N ASN A 200 -3.26 -16.13 -25.85
CA ASN A 200 -3.76 -17.20 -26.70
C ASN A 200 -3.39 -16.89 -28.15
N ARG A 201 -2.20 -17.30 -28.57
CA ARG A 201 -1.79 -17.25 -29.97
C ARG A 201 -2.43 -18.44 -30.69
N ILE A 202 -3.67 -18.26 -31.14
CA ILE A 202 -4.29 -19.17 -32.12
C ILE A 202 -3.44 -19.07 -33.39
N ARG A 203 -2.57 -20.07 -33.62
CA ARG A 203 -1.90 -20.25 -34.90
C ARG A 203 -2.94 -20.75 -35.89
N HIS A 204 -3.52 -19.85 -36.68
CA HIS A 204 -4.10 -20.24 -37.96
C HIS A 204 -2.94 -20.54 -38.92
N THR A 205 -2.64 -21.82 -39.11
CA THR A 205 -1.84 -22.27 -40.26
C THR A 205 -2.74 -22.25 -41.48
N ASN A 206 -2.61 -21.20 -42.30
CA ASN A 206 -3.14 -21.25 -43.66
C ASN A 206 -2.18 -22.10 -44.51
N THR A 207 -2.67 -23.27 -44.90
CA THR A 207 -2.11 -24.11 -45.96
C THR A 207 -2.72 -23.64 -47.28
N LYS A 208 -1.93 -22.99 -48.15
CA LYS A 208 -2.18 -22.63 -49.56
C LYS A 208 -0.94 -21.87 -50.03
N ASP A 209 -0.28 -22.07 -51.18
CA ASP A 209 -0.60 -22.80 -52.40
C ASP A 209 0.71 -23.26 -53.06
N SER A 210 0.60 -24.39 -53.74
CA SER A 210 1.48 -24.92 -54.79
C SER A 210 1.34 -24.11 -56.09
N GLU A 211 2.35 -24.28 -56.97
CA GLU A 211 2.45 -23.84 -58.37
C GLU A 211 3.15 -22.49 -58.67
N SER A 212 4.35 -22.59 -59.25
CA SER A 212 4.60 -22.13 -60.63
C SER A 212 6.05 -22.45 -61.02
N GLY A 213 6.22 -23.26 -62.07
CA GLY A 213 7.49 -23.43 -62.75
C GLY A 213 7.71 -22.31 -63.77
N SER A 214 8.97 -22.03 -64.11
CA SER A 214 9.34 -21.72 -65.49
C SER A 214 10.82 -21.99 -65.75
N HIS A 215 11.07 -22.62 -66.90
CA HIS A 215 12.37 -22.92 -67.48
C HIS A 215 13.10 -21.65 -67.95
N GLY A 216 14.41 -21.59 -67.71
CA GLY A 216 15.33 -20.63 -68.31
C GLY A 216 16.69 -21.27 -68.57
N ARG A 217 17.05 -21.35 -69.86
CA ARG A 217 18.12 -22.15 -70.49
C ARG A 217 19.50 -21.46 -70.45
N THR A 218 20.53 -22.30 -70.31
CA THR A 218 21.85 -22.32 -70.99
C THR A 218 22.70 -21.04 -71.14
N GLY A 219 23.96 -21.13 -70.71
CA GLY A 219 25.03 -20.22 -71.14
C GLY A 219 26.35 -20.41 -70.39
N SER A 220 26.97 -21.59 -70.47
CA SER A 220 28.34 -21.82 -69.97
C SER A 220 29.36 -21.31 -70.99
N GLY A 221 30.01 -20.18 -70.67
CA GLY A 221 31.18 -19.67 -71.37
C GLY A 221 32.46 -20.01 -70.62
N SER A 222 33.25 -20.91 -71.18
CA SER A 222 34.62 -21.22 -70.80
C SER A 222 35.60 -20.16 -71.31
N GLY A 223 36.51 -19.68 -70.46
CA GLY A 223 37.57 -18.74 -70.84
C GLY A 223 38.72 -18.73 -69.85
N SER A 224 39.78 -19.46 -70.21
CA SER A 224 41.01 -19.73 -69.48
C SER A 224 41.92 -18.49 -69.23
N VAL A 225 42.59 -18.50 -68.07
CA VAL A 225 44.06 -18.33 -67.87
C VAL A 225 44.73 -17.06 -68.47
N LYS A 226 45.35 -16.22 -67.64
CA LYS A 226 46.80 -16.21 -67.30
C LYS A 226 47.21 -14.96 -66.49
N ARG A 227 48.15 -15.19 -65.55
CA ARG A 227 49.24 -14.35 -65.00
C ARG A 227 49.44 -13.01 -65.75
N ARG A 228 49.67 -11.88 -65.08
CA ARG A 228 50.76 -11.57 -64.16
C ARG A 228 50.50 -10.22 -63.50
#